data_AF-A0A2V3PKQ7-F1
#
_entry.id   AF-A0A2V3PKQ7-F1
#
_cell.length_a   1.000
_cell.length_b   1.000
_cell.length_c   1.000
_cell.angle_alpha   90.00
_cell.angle_beta   90.00
_cell.angle_gamma   90.00
#
_symmetry.space_group_name_H-M   'P 1'
#
loop_
_entity.id
_entity.type
_entity.pdbx_description
1 polymer ?
#
loop_
_entity_poly.entity_id
_entity_poly.type
_entity_poly.pdbx_seq_one_letter_code
_entity_poly.pdbx_strand_id
1 'polypeptide(L)'
;MIIDGFTSQIVAIPFIVLMIFTDLKNNLHFQVFTVAFVSTFFICKDLILSGKSIGKRISNLQILDIHNNEPSNLKLICRNLFSFLWPVEILFCCLNPERKLGDIVFGTKVSPSNLEEKRSCNVKIAMLYFSITLLVIFIVFDLIMFLAYSSSGLVRLLFMPI
;
A
#
# COMPACT_ATOMS: atom_id res chain seq x y z
N MET A 1 -3.45 -12.23 -2.70
CA MET A 1 -4.35 -11.11 -2.34
C MET A 1 -4.84 -11.22 -0.90
N ILE A 2 -5.57 -12.28 -0.52
CA ILE A 2 -6.10 -12.44 0.86
C ILE A 2 -4.97 -12.52 1.91
N ILE A 3 -3.99 -13.41 1.70
CA ILE A 3 -2.83 -13.55 2.59
C ILE A 3 -2.06 -12.22 2.68
N ASP A 4 -1.92 -11.51 1.56
CA ASP A 4 -1.25 -10.19 1.52
C ASP A 4 -2.05 -9.06 2.18
N GLY A 5 -3.35 -9.25 2.37
CA GLY A 5 -4.21 -8.36 3.14
C GLY A 5 -4.01 -8.60 4.63
N PHE A 6 -4.07 -9.87 5.07
CA PHE A 6 -3.82 -10.25 6.46
C PHE A 6 -2.43 -9.84 6.94
N THR A 7 -1.38 -10.08 6.15
CA THR A 7 0.00 -9.67 6.53
C THR A 7 0.11 -8.16 6.71
N SER A 8 -0.55 -7.38 5.85
CA SER A 8 -0.55 -5.92 6.00
C SER A 8 -1.37 -5.43 7.20
N GLN A 9 -2.45 -6.11 7.57
CA GLN A 9 -3.21 -5.78 8.77
C GLN A 9 -2.40 -6.06 10.05
N ILE A 10 -1.67 -7.17 10.11
CA ILE A 10 -0.79 -7.48 11.24
C ILE A 10 0.25 -6.37 11.46
N VAL A 11 0.82 -5.83 10.38
CA VAL A 11 1.77 -4.70 10.46
C VAL A 11 1.08 -3.41 10.88
N ALA A 12 -0.16 -3.16 10.47
CA ALA A 12 -0.89 -1.94 10.80
C ALA A 12 -1.34 -1.87 12.28
N ILE A 13 -1.68 -3.00 12.90
CA ILE A 13 -2.20 -3.07 14.28
C ILE A 13 -1.35 -2.29 15.31
N PRO A 14 -0.02 -2.48 15.44
CA PRO A 14 0.77 -1.74 16.43
C PRO A 14 0.73 -0.22 16.20
N PHE A 15 0.65 0.24 14.96
CA PHE A 15 0.53 1.66 14.63
C PHE A 15 -0.85 2.22 14.94
N ILE A 16 -1.91 1.43 14.73
CA ILE A 16 -3.27 1.81 15.14
C ILE A 16 -3.35 1.90 16.66
N VAL A 17 -2.77 0.94 17.37
CA VAL A 17 -2.69 0.96 18.84
C VAL A 17 -1.93 2.19 19.32
N LEU A 18 -0.76 2.48 18.74
CA LEU A 18 0.00 3.70 19.02
C LEU A 18 -0.83 4.96 18.79
N MET A 19 -1.58 5.03 17.68
CA MET A 19 -2.44 6.16 17.36
C MET A 19 -3.54 6.37 18.41
N ILE A 20 -4.14 5.30 18.94
CA ILE A 20 -5.16 5.38 20.01
C ILE A 20 -4.57 5.91 21.32
N PHE A 21 -3.34 5.53 21.65
CA PHE A 21 -2.67 5.99 22.88
C PHE A 21 -2.11 7.42 22.77
N THR A 22 -1.93 7.95 21.56
CA THR A 22 -1.56 9.35 21.35
C THR A 22 -2.80 10.24 21.34
N ASP A 23 -2.76 11.34 22.09
CA ASP A 23 -3.82 12.34 22.09
C ASP A 23 -4.03 12.93 20.67
N LEU A 24 -5.25 12.76 20.13
CA LEU A 24 -5.69 13.19 18.80
C LEU A 24 -5.50 14.68 18.56
N LYS A 25 -5.62 15.51 19.60
CA LYS A 25 -5.54 16.98 19.45
C LYS A 25 -4.11 17.49 19.36
N ASN A 26 -3.23 16.97 20.22
CA ASN A 26 -1.89 17.53 20.39
C ASN A 26 -0.86 16.99 19.38
N ASN A 27 -1.17 15.90 18.69
CA ASN A 27 -0.21 15.18 17.85
C ASN A 27 -0.72 14.95 16.41
N LEU A 28 -1.50 15.86 15.86
CA LEU A 28 -2.13 15.71 14.54
C LEU A 28 -1.13 15.32 13.44
N HIS A 29 0.00 16.03 13.31
CA HIS A 29 1.00 15.72 12.29
C HIS A 29 1.65 14.34 12.48
N PHE A 30 1.82 13.90 13.73
CA PHE A 30 2.32 12.56 14.04
C PHE A 30 1.32 11.48 13.63
N GLN A 31 0.02 11.75 13.78
CA GLN A 31 -1.03 10.83 13.35
C GLN A 31 -1.14 10.77 11.83
N VAL A 32 -1.07 11.91 11.15
CA VAL A 32 -1.00 11.98 9.69
C VAL A 32 0.22 11.20 9.18
N PHE A 33 1.38 11.39 9.81
CA PHE A 33 2.58 10.62 9.51
C PHE A 33 2.37 9.12 9.72
N THR A 34 1.75 8.71 10.83
CA THR A 34 1.47 7.31 11.14
C THR A 34 0.56 6.67 10.09
N VAL A 35 -0.53 7.33 9.71
CA VAL A 35 -1.46 6.88 8.67
C VAL A 35 -0.77 6.81 7.30
N ALA A 36 0.05 7.82 6.97
CA ALA A 36 0.83 7.84 5.75
C ALA A 36 1.85 6.70 5.71
N PHE A 37 2.51 6.40 6.82
CA PHE A 37 3.47 5.31 6.96
C PHE A 37 2.83 3.94 6.73
N VAL A 38 1.71 3.65 7.40
CA VAL A 38 0.95 2.41 7.22
C VAL A 38 0.47 2.27 5.77
N SER A 39 -0.07 3.33 5.19
CA SER A 39 -0.53 3.36 3.79
C SER A 39 0.61 3.10 2.80
N THR A 40 1.78 3.69 3.04
CA THR A 40 2.97 3.49 2.21
C THR A 40 3.43 2.05 2.28
N PHE A 41 3.45 1.45 3.47
CA PHE A 41 3.80 0.05 3.64
C PHE A 41 2.85 -0.86 2.86
N PHE A 42 1.55 -0.57 2.87
CA PHE A 42 0.55 -1.32 2.11
C PHE A 42 0.79 -1.27 0.60
N ILE A 43 1.13 -0.10 0.05
CA ILE A 43 1.40 0.08 -1.39
C ILE A 43 2.74 -0.56 -1.79
N CYS A 44 3.79 -0.33 -1.00
CA CYS A 44 5.15 -0.75 -1.30
C CYS A 44 5.45 -2.21 -0.92
N LYS A 45 4.48 -2.97 -0.38
CA LYS A 45 4.70 -4.35 0.09
C LYS A 45 5.31 -5.29 -0.95
N ASP A 46 4.93 -5.15 -2.22
CA ASP A 46 5.51 -5.96 -3.31
C ASP A 46 6.93 -5.52 -3.69
N LEU A 47 7.24 -4.23 -3.53
CA LEU A 47 8.53 -3.63 -3.89
C LEU A 47 9.63 -4.03 -2.90
N ILE A 48 9.33 -3.93 -1.59
CA ILE A 48 10.29 -4.18 -0.51
C ILE A 48 10.78 -5.64 -0.53
N LEU A 49 9.93 -6.57 -0.98
CA LEU A 49 10.18 -8.00 -0.93
C LEU A 49 10.60 -8.59 -2.28
N SER A 50 11.39 -7.85 -3.06
CA SER A 50 11.95 -8.33 -4.34
C SER A 50 10.88 -8.67 -5.39
N GLY A 51 9.81 -7.89 -5.47
CA GLY A 51 8.72 -8.15 -6.40
C GLY A 51 7.79 -9.30 -5.99
N LYS A 52 7.93 -9.87 -4.79
CA LYS A 52 7.01 -10.88 -4.22
C LYS A 52 6.63 -10.50 -2.80
N SER A 53 5.37 -10.11 -2.54
CA SER A 53 4.85 -9.99 -1.18
C SER A 53 4.98 -11.29 -0.38
N ILE A 54 4.86 -11.21 0.96
CA ILE A 54 4.94 -12.38 1.86
C ILE A 54 3.98 -13.48 1.42
N GLY A 55 2.73 -13.16 1.08
CA GLY A 55 1.77 -14.15 0.61
C GLY A 55 2.17 -14.80 -0.70
N LYS A 56 2.75 -14.03 -1.63
CA LYS A 56 3.25 -14.57 -2.91
C LYS A 56 4.49 -15.44 -2.72
N ARG A 57 5.33 -15.17 -1.72
CA ARG A 57 6.45 -16.06 -1.33
C ARG A 57 5.94 -17.39 -0.78
N ILE A 58 4.96 -17.34 0.13
CA ILE A 58 4.36 -18.54 0.71
C ILE A 58 3.69 -19.40 -0.38
N SER A 59 3.02 -18.75 -1.34
CA SER A 59 2.32 -19.44 -2.42
C SER A 59 3.18 -19.76 -3.65
N ASN A 60 4.49 -19.49 -3.63
CA ASN A 60 5.39 -19.65 -4.79
C ASN A 60 4.86 -18.96 -6.07
N LEU A 61 4.31 -17.77 -5.91
CA LEU A 61 3.77 -16.96 -7.01
C LEU A 61 4.72 -15.82 -7.34
N GLN A 62 4.80 -15.47 -8.63
CA GLN A 62 5.50 -14.29 -9.11
C GLN A 62 4.58 -13.42 -9.96
N ILE A 63 4.95 -12.14 -10.05
CA ILE A 63 4.26 -11.19 -10.90
C ILE A 63 5.10 -10.97 -12.14
N LEU A 64 4.49 -11.19 -13.29
CA LEU A 64 5.09 -10.95 -14.59
C LEU A 64 4.25 -9.92 -15.35
N ASP A 65 4.89 -9.21 -16.27
CA ASP A 65 4.18 -8.45 -17.30
C ASP A 65 3.45 -9.41 -18.26
N ILE A 66 2.53 -8.91 -19.08
CA ILE A 66 1.87 -9.68 -20.15
C ILE A 66 2.92 -10.36 -21.05
N HIS A 67 4.06 -9.69 -21.27
CA HIS A 67 5.19 -10.16 -22.06
C HIS A 67 6.11 -11.15 -21.32
N ASN A 68 5.73 -11.66 -20.15
CA ASN A 68 6.54 -12.54 -19.28
C ASN A 68 7.83 -11.92 -18.74
N ASN A 69 7.98 -10.60 -18.80
CA ASN A 69 9.12 -9.89 -18.23
C ASN A 69 8.88 -9.46 -16.79
N GLU A 70 9.96 -9.14 -16.06
CA GLU A 70 9.84 -8.53 -14.73
C GLU A 70 9.16 -7.14 -14.83
N PRO A 71 8.10 -6.88 -14.02
CA PRO A 71 7.42 -5.60 -14.05
C PRO A 71 8.26 -4.50 -13.41
N SER A 72 8.22 -3.28 -13.96
CA SER A 72 8.92 -2.14 -13.37
C SER A 72 8.44 -1.83 -11.94
N ASN A 73 9.31 -1.20 -11.13
CA ASN A 73 9.00 -0.84 -9.74
C ASN A 73 7.76 0.06 -9.65
N LEU A 74 7.61 1.01 -10.59
CA LEU A 74 6.44 1.88 -10.67
C LEU A 74 5.16 1.10 -10.99
N LYS A 75 5.20 0.15 -11.92
CA LYS A 75 4.03 -0.71 -12.21
C LYS A 75 3.58 -1.47 -10.95
N LEU A 76 4.51 -1.99 -10.15
CA LEU A 76 4.18 -2.67 -8.90
C LEU A 76 3.51 -1.76 -7.87
N ILE A 77 4.02 -0.54 -7.69
CA ILE A 77 3.45 0.48 -6.79
C ILE A 77 2.05 0.86 -7.28
N CYS A 78 1.92 1.25 -8.55
CA CYS A 78 0.66 1.75 -9.08
C CYS A 78 -0.42 0.67 -9.09
N ARG A 79 -0.05 -0.59 -9.37
CA ARG A 79 -0.99 -1.70 -9.23
C ARG A 79 -1.51 -1.85 -7.80
N ASN A 80 -0.66 -1.64 -6.79
CA ASN A 80 -1.06 -1.77 -5.39
C ASN A 80 -1.89 -0.59 -4.88
N LEU A 81 -1.91 0.56 -5.58
CA LEU A 81 -2.88 1.61 -5.30
C LEU A 81 -4.32 1.13 -5.49
N PHE A 82 -4.57 0.27 -6.49
CA PHE A 82 -5.88 -0.33 -6.70
C PHE A 82 -6.33 -1.26 -5.57
N SER A 83 -5.39 -1.73 -4.74
CA SER A 83 -5.74 -2.51 -3.56
C SER A 83 -6.36 -1.70 -2.42
N PHE A 84 -6.42 -0.37 -2.50
CA PHE A 84 -7.32 0.42 -1.63
C PHE A 84 -8.80 0.16 -1.96
N LEU A 85 -9.10 -0.14 -3.23
CA LEU A 85 -10.43 -0.51 -3.70
C LEU A 85 -10.68 -2.01 -3.50
N TRP A 86 -10.17 -2.58 -2.41
CA TRP A 86 -10.23 -4.02 -2.13
C TRP A 86 -11.64 -4.64 -2.24
N PRO A 87 -12.76 -3.98 -1.87
CA PRO A 87 -14.09 -4.57 -2.03
C PRO A 87 -14.44 -4.74 -3.51
N VAL A 88 -14.08 -3.74 -4.32
CA VAL A 88 -14.26 -3.77 -5.78
C VAL A 88 -13.34 -4.81 -6.41
N GLU A 89 -12.08 -4.92 -5.95
CA GLU A 89 -11.16 -5.96 -6.40
C GLU A 89 -11.67 -7.37 -6.08
N ILE A 90 -12.30 -7.59 -4.91
CA ILE A 90 -12.90 -8.89 -4.57
C ILE A 90 -14.03 -9.23 -5.53
N LEU A 91 -14.94 -8.29 -5.80
CA LEU A 91 -16.02 -8.50 -6.77
C LEU A 91 -15.47 -8.84 -8.16
N PHE A 92 -14.44 -8.13 -8.61
CA PHE A 92 -13.77 -8.41 -9.88
C PHE A 92 -13.06 -9.77 -9.88
N CYS A 93 -12.40 -10.15 -8.79
CA CYS A 93 -11.78 -11.47 -8.66
C CYS A 93 -12.80 -12.61 -8.67
N CYS A 94 -14.03 -12.40 -8.17
CA CYS A 94 -15.11 -13.37 -8.30
C CYS A 94 -15.53 -13.58 -9.76
N LEU A 95 -15.45 -12.53 -10.60
CA LEU A 95 -15.76 -12.60 -12.02
C LEU A 95 -14.57 -13.06 -12.87
N ASN A 96 -13.34 -12.71 -12.47
CA ASN A 96 -12.09 -12.99 -13.17
C ASN A 96 -11.02 -13.44 -12.16
N PRO A 97 -10.95 -14.73 -11.80
CA PRO A 97 -10.07 -15.21 -10.73
C PRO A 97 -8.58 -15.11 -11.07
N GLU A 98 -8.22 -15.01 -12.35
CA GLU A 98 -6.82 -14.98 -12.79
C GLU A 98 -6.15 -13.61 -12.63
N ARG A 99 -6.92 -12.51 -12.62
CA ARG A 99 -6.38 -11.15 -12.60
C ARG A 99 -7.24 -10.20 -11.77
N LYS A 100 -6.63 -9.53 -10.79
CA LYS A 100 -7.30 -8.43 -10.07
C LYS A 100 -7.36 -7.16 -10.93
N LEU A 101 -8.19 -6.20 -10.54
CA LEU A 101 -8.39 -4.95 -11.28
C LEU A 101 -7.07 -4.22 -11.58
N GLY A 102 -6.18 -4.09 -10.58
CA GLY A 102 -4.87 -3.49 -10.83
C GLY A 102 -3.99 -4.29 -11.81
N ASP A 103 -4.12 -5.62 -11.86
CA ASP A 103 -3.39 -6.47 -12.82
C ASP A 103 -3.87 -6.22 -14.26
N ILE A 104 -5.17 -6.01 -14.43
CA ILE A 104 -5.77 -5.68 -15.74
C ILE A 104 -5.29 -4.29 -16.21
N VAL A 105 -5.35 -3.29 -15.34
CA VAL A 105 -4.99 -1.90 -15.69
C VAL A 105 -3.51 -1.76 -16.05
N PHE A 106 -2.61 -2.43 -15.32
CA PHE A 106 -1.17 -2.34 -15.57
C PHE A 106 -0.58 -3.45 -16.42
N GLY A 107 -1.43 -4.33 -16.95
CA GLY A 107 -1.00 -5.43 -17.79
C GLY A 107 -0.03 -6.37 -17.08
N THR A 108 -0.31 -6.71 -15.82
CA THR A 108 0.46 -7.68 -15.07
C THR A 108 -0.36 -8.94 -14.83
N LYS A 109 0.30 -10.06 -14.63
CA LYS A 109 -0.32 -11.34 -14.30
C LYS A 109 0.45 -12.03 -13.19
N VAL A 110 -0.26 -12.84 -12.41
CA VAL A 110 0.34 -13.70 -11.40
C VAL A 110 0.55 -15.07 -12.01
N SER A 111 1.78 -15.57 -11.97
CA SER A 111 2.18 -16.87 -12.52
C SER A 111 2.89 -17.69 -11.43
N PRO A 112 2.84 -19.03 -11.46
CA PRO A 112 3.72 -19.86 -10.63
C PRO A 112 5.17 -19.46 -10.88
N SER A 113 5.96 -19.33 -9.81
CA SER A 113 7.38 -19.04 -9.95
C SER A 113 8.15 -20.35 -10.09
N ASN A 114 8.77 -20.56 -11.26
CA ASN A 114 9.85 -21.53 -11.36
C ASN A 114 11.04 -21.01 -10.55
N LEU A 115 11.66 -21.89 -9.77
CA LEU A 115 12.54 -21.60 -8.64
C LEU A 115 13.82 -20.80 -8.97
N GLU A 116 14.05 -20.40 -10.22
CA GLU A 116 15.35 -19.91 -10.70
C GLU A 116 15.42 -18.39 -10.96
N GLU A 117 14.31 -17.68 -11.18
CA GLU A 117 14.35 -16.22 -11.38
C GLU A 117 14.13 -15.46 -10.07
N LYS A 118 15.22 -15.29 -9.32
CA LYS A 118 15.26 -14.41 -8.15
C LYS A 118 15.49 -12.98 -8.60
N ARG A 119 14.42 -12.20 -8.67
CA ARG A 119 14.52 -10.75 -8.92
C ARG A 119 15.53 -10.11 -7.96
N SER A 120 16.54 -9.46 -8.54
CA SER A 120 17.51 -8.64 -7.84
C SER A 120 16.80 -7.42 -7.24
N CYS A 121 16.48 -7.48 -5.94
CA CYS A 121 16.00 -6.31 -5.23
C CYS A 121 17.19 -5.46 -4.83
N ASN A 122 17.42 -4.38 -5.57
CA ASN A 122 18.34 -3.36 -5.09
C ASN A 122 17.65 -2.62 -3.93
N VAL A 123 18.00 -3.00 -2.70
CA VAL A 123 17.40 -2.48 -1.47
C VAL A 123 17.49 -0.95 -1.40
N LYS A 124 18.56 -0.33 -1.93
CA LYS A 124 18.69 1.13 -1.99
C LYS A 124 17.62 1.76 -2.89
N ILE A 125 17.38 1.17 -4.06
CA ILE A 125 16.34 1.62 -4.99
C ILE A 125 14.95 1.42 -4.34
N ALA A 126 14.72 0.28 -3.70
CA ALA A 126 13.45 0.02 -3.00
C ALA A 126 13.20 1.04 -1.87
N MET A 127 14.22 1.35 -1.06
CA MET A 127 14.13 2.38 0.00
C MET A 127 13.91 3.78 -0.56
N LEU A 128 14.52 4.11 -1.71
CA LEU A 128 14.29 5.38 -2.40
C LEU A 128 12.82 5.52 -2.81
N TYR A 129 12.28 4.54 -3.52
CA TYR A 129 10.86 4.53 -3.93
C TYR A 129 9.92 4.54 -2.72
N PHE A 130 10.25 3.81 -1.65
CA PHE A 130 9.48 3.84 -0.40
C PHE A 130 9.44 5.25 0.20
N SER A 131 10.59 5.91 0.28
CA SER A 131 10.72 7.27 0.85
C SER A 131 9.96 8.31 0.02
N ILE A 132 10.07 8.23 -1.31
CA ILE A 132 9.31 9.10 -2.22
C ILE A 132 7.81 8.87 -2.06
N THR A 133 7.38 7.62 -2.02
CA THR A 133 5.95 7.27 -1.85
C THR A 133 5.42 7.76 -0.51
N LEU A 134 6.19 7.61 0.57
CA LEU A 134 5.85 8.14 1.90
C LEU A 134 5.66 9.65 1.88
N LEU A 135 6.59 10.38 1.27
CA LEU A 135 6.54 11.83 1.20
C LEU A 135 5.30 12.30 0.42
N VAL A 136 5.01 11.69 -0.73
CA VAL A 136 3.82 12.01 -1.54
C VAL A 136 2.54 11.75 -0.74
N ILE A 137 2.43 10.59 -0.09
CA ILE A 137 1.24 10.22 0.68
C ILE A 137 1.06 11.14 1.88
N PHE A 138 2.14 11.48 2.57
CA PHE A 138 2.10 12.42 3.69
C PHE A 138 1.56 13.78 3.26
N ILE A 139 2.08 14.34 2.16
CA ILE A 139 1.60 15.63 1.61
C ILE A 139 0.12 15.55 1.24
N VAL A 140 -0.32 14.45 0.62
CA VAL A 140 -1.73 14.27 0.23
C VAL A 140 -2.63 14.20 1.46
N PHE A 141 -2.29 13.43 2.49
CA PHE A 141 -3.08 13.35 3.71
C PHE A 141 -3.11 14.67 4.49
N ASP A 142 -1.98 15.37 4.57
CA ASP A 142 -1.90 16.68 5.21
C ASP A 142 -2.77 17.71 4.49
N LEU A 143 -2.74 17.72 3.15
CA LEU A 143 -3.62 18.56 2.33
C LEU A 143 -5.10 18.23 2.54
N ILE A 144 -5.46 16.94 2.56
CA ILE A 144 -6.85 16.51 2.83
C ILE A 144 -7.29 16.98 4.21
N MET A 145 -6.44 16.84 5.23
CA MET A 145 -6.73 17.30 6.58
C MET A 145 -6.89 18.83 6.65
N PHE A 146 -6.03 19.58 5.97
CA PHE A 146 -6.14 21.03 5.87
C PHE A 146 -7.45 21.46 5.22
N LEU A 147 -7.84 20.84 4.10
CA LEU A 147 -9.10 21.12 3.41
C LEU A 147 -10.31 20.73 4.27
N ALA A 148 -10.25 19.61 4.98
CA ALA A 148 -11.31 19.16 5.90
C ALA A 148 -11.48 20.13 7.07
N TYR A 149 -10.38 20.60 7.66
CA TYR A 149 -10.39 21.61 8.73
C TYR A 149 -10.92 22.97 8.23
N SER A 150 -10.57 23.36 7.01
CA SER A 150 -11.04 24.60 6.39
C SER A 150 -12.54 24.57 6.14
N SER A 151 -13.06 23.47 5.60
CA SER A 151 -14.45 23.35 5.12
C SER A 151 -15.49 22.99 6.19
N SER A 152 -15.11 22.28 7.26
CA SER A 152 -16.08 21.70 8.19
C SER A 152 -15.92 22.21 9.64
N GLY A 153 -17.01 22.76 10.18
CA GLY A 153 -17.06 23.24 11.57
C GLY A 153 -16.90 22.12 12.60
N LEU A 154 -17.35 20.89 12.27
CA LEU A 154 -17.20 19.70 13.12
C LEU A 154 -15.74 19.28 13.29
N VAL A 155 -14.95 19.30 12.21
CA VAL A 155 -13.51 18.99 12.27
C VAL A 155 -12.79 20.07 13.07
N ARG A 156 -13.15 21.35 12.90
CA ARG A 156 -12.64 22.41 13.78
C ARG A 156 -12.93 22.11 15.25
N LEU A 157 -14.15 21.73 15.61
CA LEU A 157 -14.52 21.43 17.00
C LEU A 157 -13.72 20.26 17.58
N LEU A 158 -13.49 19.20 16.78
CA LEU A 158 -12.71 18.02 17.17
C LEU A 158 -11.23 18.31 17.36
N PHE A 159 -10.67 19.27 16.61
CA PHE A 159 -9.23 19.58 16.63
C PHE A 159 -8.89 20.95 17.25
N MET A 160 -9.87 21.69 17.78
CA MET A 160 -9.62 22.96 18.47
C MET A 160 -8.95 22.69 19.83
N PRO A 161 -7.80 23.31 20.12
CA PRO A 161 -7.24 23.31 21.48
C PRO A 161 -8.22 24.08 22.38
N ILE A 162 -8.57 23.47 23.51
CA ILE A 162 -9.38 24.11 24.58
C ILE A 162 -8.45 24.97 25.41
#